data_AF-A0A1D1UMX9-F1
#
_entry.id   AF-A0A1D1UMX9-F1
#
_cell.length_a   1.000
_cell.length_b   1.000
_cell.length_c   1.000
_cell.angle_alpha   90.00
_cell.angle_beta   90.00
_cell.angle_gamma   90.00
#
_symmetry.space_group_name_H-M   'P 1'
#
loop_
_entity.id
_entity.type
_entity.pdbx_description
1 polymer ?
#
loop_
_entity_poly.entity_id
_entity_poly.type
_entity_poly.pdbx_seq_one_letter_code
_entity_poly.pdbx_strand_id
1 'polypeptide(L)'
;MLYETKKFSTESIGRQSSLSDDKKIVYAHMPTYPKYILSQETIDYLKKPTFDIWHWEPNEMLSLLEHMYHELGLVHEFNMNPVTLKRWLLCVQASYRNNPFHNFRHCFCVTQMMYGMIHLCNLQEKISKFDLGLLITACVCHDLDHPGYNNAYQINAKTELAIRYNDQSPLENHHAAVCFQILSQPECNIFSNVSEADFLRIRVGIIALILATDMARHAEILEKFKHNVDQFDWNNDEHITSVETSKYPLDS
;
A
#
# COMPACT_ATOMS: atom_id res chain seq x y z
N MET A 1 -41.82 50.47 5.98
CA MET A 1 -40.38 50.15 5.87
C MET A 1 -40.22 48.67 6.16
N LEU A 2 -39.89 47.92 5.11
CA LEU A 2 -39.72 46.47 5.09
C LEU A 2 -38.33 46.13 5.66
N TYR A 3 -38.23 45.11 6.50
CA TYR A 3 -36.98 44.38 6.73
C TYR A 3 -37.24 42.91 6.45
N GLU A 4 -36.58 42.41 5.40
CA GLU A 4 -36.70 41.07 4.85
C GLU A 4 -36.03 40.02 5.74
N THR A 5 -36.77 38.96 6.06
CA THR A 5 -36.24 37.69 6.59
C THR A 5 -35.56 36.90 5.47
N LYS A 6 -34.23 36.83 5.49
CA LYS A 6 -33.46 35.88 4.65
C LYS A 6 -33.64 34.45 5.19
N LYS A 7 -34.29 33.60 4.40
CA LYS A 7 -34.29 32.14 4.55
C LYS A 7 -32.87 31.63 4.30
N PHE A 8 -32.26 30.97 5.28
CA PHE A 8 -31.09 30.13 5.06
C PHE A 8 -31.56 28.81 4.44
N SER A 9 -31.18 28.58 3.19
CA SER A 9 -31.34 27.29 2.51
C SER A 9 -30.31 26.30 3.06
N THR A 10 -30.81 25.12 3.41
CA THR A 10 -30.02 23.93 3.72
C THR A 10 -29.33 23.44 2.44
N GLU A 11 -28.06 23.78 2.25
CA GLU A 11 -27.20 23.08 1.30
C GLU A 11 -26.41 21.98 2.04
N SER A 12 -26.56 20.77 1.52
CA SER A 12 -25.92 19.54 1.92
C SER A 12 -24.40 19.69 2.05
N ILE A 13 -23.87 19.37 3.24
CA ILE A 13 -22.43 19.18 3.46
C ILE A 13 -22.04 17.84 2.82
N GLY A 14 -21.83 17.86 1.51
CA GLY A 14 -21.08 16.84 0.79
C GLY A 14 -19.62 17.27 0.71
N ARG A 15 -18.80 16.91 1.69
CA ARG A 15 -17.34 17.01 1.56
C ARG A 15 -16.80 15.71 0.96
N GLN A 16 -16.78 15.65 -0.37
CA GLN A 16 -15.78 14.84 -1.06
C GLN A 16 -14.42 15.51 -0.84
N SER A 17 -13.49 14.86 -0.13
CA SER A 17 -12.08 15.25 -0.24
C SER A 17 -11.57 14.74 -1.58
N SER A 18 -11.91 15.47 -2.65
CA SER A 18 -11.33 15.25 -3.96
C SER A 18 -9.84 15.50 -3.88
N LEU A 19 -9.04 14.57 -4.42
CA LEU A 19 -7.66 14.84 -4.85
C LEU A 19 -7.63 16.20 -5.54
N SER A 20 -6.61 17.03 -5.25
CA SER A 20 -6.45 18.34 -5.90
C SER A 20 -6.58 18.18 -7.42
N ASP A 21 -7.21 19.15 -8.08
CA ASP A 21 -7.48 19.06 -9.53
C ASP A 21 -6.20 18.85 -10.37
N ASP A 22 -5.03 19.21 -9.84
CA ASP A 22 -3.71 18.91 -10.42
C ASP A 22 -3.43 17.40 -10.54
N LYS A 23 -3.89 16.58 -9.60
CA LYS A 23 -3.75 15.12 -9.68
C LYS A 23 -4.69 14.54 -10.75
N LYS A 24 -5.89 15.12 -10.95
CA LYS A 24 -6.85 14.66 -11.97
C LYS A 24 -6.32 14.78 -13.40
N ILE A 25 -5.50 15.79 -13.67
CA ILE A 25 -4.93 16.05 -15.01
C ILE A 25 -3.89 14.99 -15.40
N VAL A 26 -3.15 14.43 -14.43
CA VAL A 26 -2.18 13.35 -14.67
C VAL A 26 -2.88 12.07 -15.17
N TYR A 27 -4.15 11.85 -14.81
CA TYR A 27 -4.88 10.62 -15.13
C TYR A 27 -5.49 10.59 -16.55
N ALA A 28 -5.67 11.74 -17.21
CA ALA A 28 -6.30 11.82 -18.53
C ALA A 28 -5.36 11.50 -19.71
N HIS A 29 -4.05 11.65 -19.51
CA HIS A 29 -3.03 11.35 -20.51
C HIS A 29 -1.96 10.45 -19.90
N MET A 30 -2.13 9.13 -20.02
CA MET A 30 -1.03 8.20 -19.78
C MET A 30 0.10 8.53 -20.76
N PRO A 31 1.29 8.95 -20.28
CA PRO A 31 2.42 9.11 -21.17
C PRO A 31 2.75 7.73 -21.75
N THR A 32 2.93 7.65 -23.06
CA THR A 32 3.47 6.45 -23.70
C THR A 32 4.95 6.37 -23.39
N TYR A 33 5.31 5.59 -22.38
CA TYR A 33 6.71 5.29 -22.08
C TYR A 33 7.24 4.24 -23.06
N PRO A 34 8.53 4.29 -23.44
CA PRO A 34 9.14 3.21 -24.20
C PRO A 34 8.98 1.89 -23.44
N LYS A 35 8.68 0.81 -24.16
CA LYS A 35 8.65 -0.53 -23.56
C LYS A 35 10.01 -0.80 -22.94
N TYR A 36 10.06 -0.86 -21.62
CA TYR A 36 11.26 -1.30 -20.91
C TYR A 36 11.32 -2.83 -21.00
N ILE A 37 12.34 -3.34 -21.67
CA ILE A 37 12.59 -4.78 -21.75
C ILE A 37 13.63 -5.10 -20.68
N LEU A 38 13.19 -5.75 -19.60
CA LEU A 38 14.09 -6.22 -18.55
C LEU A 38 14.97 -7.35 -19.10
N SER A 39 16.29 -7.22 -18.93
CA SER A 39 17.20 -8.33 -19.22
C SER A 39 17.01 -9.45 -18.20
N GLN A 40 17.37 -10.68 -18.58
CA GLN A 40 17.34 -11.80 -17.64
C GLN A 40 18.27 -11.57 -16.44
N GLU A 41 19.43 -10.94 -16.67
CA GLU A 41 20.37 -10.56 -15.60
C GLU A 41 19.71 -9.62 -14.57
N THR A 42 18.97 -8.62 -15.03
CA THR A 42 18.21 -7.71 -14.16
C THR A 42 17.16 -8.47 -13.36
N ILE A 43 16.40 -9.36 -14.01
CA ILE A 43 15.36 -10.17 -13.35
C ILE A 43 15.97 -11.06 -12.26
N ASP A 44 17.07 -11.75 -12.56
CA ASP A 44 17.75 -12.64 -11.61
C ASP A 44 18.39 -11.85 -10.46
N TYR A 45 18.85 -10.62 -10.72
CA TYR A 45 19.38 -9.74 -9.69
C TYR A 45 18.29 -9.15 -8.79
N LEU A 46 17.10 -8.83 -9.35
CA LEU A 46 15.95 -8.28 -8.63
C LEU A 46 15.49 -9.19 -7.47
N LYS A 47 15.72 -10.49 -7.61
CA LYS A 47 15.40 -11.51 -6.59
C LYS A 47 16.34 -11.52 -5.39
N LYS A 48 17.39 -10.68 -5.37
CA LYS A 48 18.41 -10.67 -4.32
C LYS A 48 18.27 -9.42 -3.44
N PRO A 49 18.46 -9.53 -2.12
CA PRO A 49 18.45 -8.36 -1.23
C PRO A 49 19.62 -7.39 -1.50
N THR A 50 20.60 -7.82 -2.30
CA THR A 50 21.74 -6.99 -2.73
C THR A 50 21.42 -6.11 -3.94
N PHE A 51 20.20 -6.15 -4.50
CA PHE A 51 19.80 -5.34 -5.65
C PHE A 51 20.08 -3.85 -5.42
N ASP A 52 20.81 -3.22 -6.33
CA ASP A 52 21.11 -1.79 -6.21
C ASP A 52 19.90 -0.96 -6.65
N ILE A 53 19.11 -0.52 -5.66
CA ILE A 53 17.92 0.30 -5.87
C ILE A 53 18.24 1.68 -6.45
N TRP A 54 19.48 2.17 -6.37
CA TRP A 54 19.83 3.55 -6.78
C TRP A 54 20.07 3.70 -8.28
N HIS A 55 20.29 2.59 -8.98
CA HIS A 55 20.58 2.57 -10.40
C HIS A 55 19.37 2.86 -11.32
N TRP A 56 18.15 2.89 -10.76
CA TRP A 56 16.91 2.84 -11.55
C TRP A 56 16.12 4.14 -11.50
N GLU A 57 15.64 4.60 -12.65
CA GLU A 57 14.70 5.70 -12.78
C GLU A 57 13.26 5.28 -12.42
N PRO A 58 12.34 6.21 -12.11
CA PRO A 58 10.98 5.87 -11.70
C PRO A 58 10.22 4.98 -12.68
N ASN A 59 10.37 5.17 -13.99
CA ASN A 59 9.72 4.34 -15.01
C ASN A 59 10.28 2.91 -15.07
N GLU A 60 11.56 2.73 -14.73
CA GLU A 60 12.18 1.41 -14.66
C GLU A 60 11.72 0.69 -13.38
N MET A 61 11.66 1.40 -12.25
CA MET A 61 11.10 0.88 -11.00
C MET A 61 9.63 0.43 -11.17
N LEU A 62 8.80 1.18 -11.89
CA LEU A 62 7.44 0.75 -12.23
C LEU A 62 7.42 -0.58 -13.02
N SER A 63 8.33 -0.72 -13.99
CA SER A 63 8.43 -1.94 -14.81
C SER A 63 8.90 -3.14 -13.99
N LEU A 64 9.80 -2.92 -13.03
CA LEU A 64 10.25 -3.93 -12.08
C LEU A 64 9.13 -4.34 -11.11
N LEU A 65 8.34 -3.39 -10.60
CA LEU A 65 7.15 -3.69 -9.77
C LEU A 65 6.10 -4.48 -10.56
N GLU A 66 5.79 -4.07 -11.79
CA GLU A 66 4.88 -4.81 -12.68
C GLU A 66 5.38 -6.25 -12.89
N HIS A 67 6.68 -6.43 -13.13
CA HIS A 67 7.30 -7.74 -13.28
C HIS A 67 7.09 -8.63 -12.04
N MET A 68 7.27 -8.09 -10.82
CA MET A 68 7.06 -8.86 -9.58
C MET A 68 5.63 -9.42 -9.50
N TYR A 69 4.61 -8.63 -9.83
CA TYR A 69 3.20 -9.09 -9.83
C TYR A 69 2.95 -10.23 -10.82
N HIS A 70 3.57 -10.16 -12.00
CA HIS A 70 3.47 -11.21 -13.00
C HIS A 70 4.22 -12.48 -12.60
N GLU A 71 5.46 -12.35 -12.15
CA GLU A 71 6.35 -13.49 -11.84
C GLU A 71 5.90 -14.27 -10.61
N LEU A 72 5.38 -13.58 -9.59
CA LEU A 72 4.76 -14.22 -8.42
C LEU A 72 3.39 -14.85 -8.75
N GLY A 73 2.84 -14.63 -9.95
CA GLY A 73 1.55 -15.16 -10.38
C GLY A 73 0.33 -14.43 -9.81
N LEU A 74 0.53 -13.26 -9.20
CA LEU A 74 -0.54 -12.47 -8.54
C LEU A 74 -1.56 -11.94 -9.55
N VAL A 75 -1.10 -11.58 -10.76
CA VAL A 75 -1.99 -11.15 -11.85
C VAL A 75 -3.03 -12.22 -12.16
N HIS A 76 -2.62 -13.48 -12.17
CA HIS A 76 -3.54 -14.60 -12.39
C HIS A 76 -4.41 -14.87 -11.16
N GLU A 77 -3.81 -14.89 -9.96
CA GLU A 77 -4.51 -15.15 -8.69
C GLU A 77 -5.71 -14.23 -8.49
N PHE A 78 -5.53 -12.92 -8.69
CA PHE A 78 -6.58 -11.92 -8.48
C PHE A 78 -7.32 -11.52 -9.76
N ASN A 79 -7.11 -12.24 -10.87
CA ASN A 79 -7.67 -11.93 -12.18
C ASN A 79 -7.48 -10.45 -12.58
N MET A 80 -6.28 -9.92 -12.37
CA MET A 80 -5.97 -8.51 -12.60
C MET A 80 -5.92 -8.20 -14.09
N ASN A 81 -6.53 -7.08 -14.50
CA ASN A 81 -6.31 -6.54 -15.83
C ASN A 81 -4.90 -5.91 -15.91
N PRO A 82 -4.01 -6.31 -16.84
CA PRO A 82 -2.64 -5.78 -16.90
C PRO A 82 -2.55 -4.28 -17.15
N VAL A 83 -3.54 -3.69 -17.86
CA VAL A 83 -3.61 -2.23 -18.06
C VAL A 83 -3.99 -1.53 -16.77
N THR A 84 -4.92 -2.10 -16.01
CA THR A 84 -5.31 -1.59 -14.68
C THR A 84 -4.15 -1.67 -13.69
N LEU A 85 -3.35 -2.75 -13.72
CA LEU A 85 -2.13 -2.87 -12.90
C LEU A 85 -1.16 -1.71 -13.19
N LYS A 86 -0.90 -1.39 -14.46
CA LYS A 86 -0.04 -0.25 -14.84
C LYS A 86 -0.58 1.08 -14.33
N ARG A 87 -1.88 1.32 -14.52
CA ARG A 87 -2.54 2.56 -14.07
C ARG A 87 -2.49 2.70 -12.56
N TRP A 88 -2.72 1.60 -11.84
CA TRP A 88 -2.61 1.57 -10.39
C TRP A 88 -1.18 1.90 -9.93
N LEU A 89 -0.15 1.26 -10.49
CA LEU A 89 1.25 1.55 -10.15
C LEU A 89 1.63 3.01 -10.44
N LEU A 90 1.19 3.58 -11.57
CA LEU A 90 1.37 4.99 -11.89
C LEU A 90 0.67 5.92 -10.88
N CYS A 91 -0.55 5.57 -10.46
CA CYS A 91 -1.30 6.34 -9.49
C CYS A 91 -0.66 6.27 -8.09
N VAL A 92 -0.14 5.10 -7.70
CA VAL A 92 0.66 4.91 -6.49
C VAL A 92 1.91 5.81 -6.54
N GLN A 93 2.71 5.75 -7.62
CA GLN A 93 3.89 6.59 -7.77
C GLN A 93 3.55 8.07 -7.61
N ALA A 94 2.51 8.55 -8.30
CA ALA A 94 2.06 9.95 -8.23
C ALA A 94 1.53 10.36 -6.84
N SER A 95 1.21 9.38 -6.00
CA SER A 95 0.73 9.59 -4.63
C SER A 95 1.83 9.53 -3.58
N TYR A 96 3.05 9.11 -3.93
CA TYR A 96 4.23 9.30 -3.10
C TYR A 96 4.77 10.73 -3.25
N ARG A 97 5.12 11.37 -2.12
CA ARG A 97 5.68 12.73 -2.11
C ARG A 97 7.19 12.71 -2.35
N ASN A 98 7.72 13.85 -2.80
CA ASN A 98 9.17 14.06 -2.99
C ASN A 98 9.87 14.39 -1.66
N ASN A 99 9.75 13.50 -0.67
CA ASN A 99 10.50 13.61 0.58
C ASN A 99 11.94 13.10 0.40
N PRO A 100 12.90 13.51 1.25
CA PRO A 100 14.24 12.95 1.23
C PRO A 100 14.31 11.43 1.47
N PHE A 101 13.41 10.88 2.30
CA PHE A 101 13.38 9.45 2.66
C PHE A 101 12.08 8.76 2.22
N HIS A 102 10.93 9.08 2.84
CA HIS A 102 9.63 8.45 2.55
C HIS A 102 9.07 8.91 1.19
N ASN A 103 9.65 8.40 0.11
CA ASN A 103 9.36 8.71 -1.29
C ASN A 103 9.15 7.40 -2.09
N PHE A 104 8.89 7.51 -3.40
CA PHE A 104 8.62 6.35 -4.23
C PHE A 104 9.81 5.35 -4.31
N ARG A 105 11.06 5.83 -4.19
CA ARG A 105 12.22 4.92 -4.14
C ARG A 105 12.25 4.11 -2.85
N HIS A 106 11.81 4.69 -1.72
CA HIS A 106 11.65 3.94 -0.47
C HIS A 106 10.56 2.86 -0.59
N CYS A 107 9.40 3.18 -1.18
CA CYS A 107 8.38 2.20 -1.55
C CYS A 107 8.96 1.04 -2.38
N PHE A 108 9.73 1.38 -3.42
CA PHE A 108 10.39 0.38 -4.26
C PHE A 108 11.37 -0.48 -3.46
N CYS A 109 12.19 0.12 -2.59
CA CYS A 109 13.13 -0.60 -1.73
C CYS A 109 12.43 -1.63 -0.83
N VAL A 110 11.37 -1.23 -0.13
CA VAL A 110 10.60 -2.13 0.75
C VAL A 110 9.98 -3.27 -0.04
N THR A 111 9.37 -2.96 -1.19
CA THR A 111 8.76 -3.98 -2.05
C THR A 111 9.79 -4.94 -2.64
N GLN A 112 10.94 -4.43 -3.09
CA GLN A 112 12.03 -5.24 -3.63
C GLN A 112 12.65 -6.12 -2.55
N MET A 113 12.81 -5.63 -1.32
CA MET A 113 13.28 -6.45 -0.20
C MET A 113 12.30 -7.60 0.09
N MET A 114 10.98 -7.32 0.12
CA MET A 114 9.98 -8.37 0.29
C MET A 114 10.04 -9.39 -0.84
N TYR A 115 10.17 -8.95 -2.09
CA TYR A 115 10.37 -9.83 -3.24
C TYR A 115 11.63 -10.70 -3.08
N GLY A 116 12.76 -10.11 -2.65
CA GLY A 116 13.99 -10.84 -2.37
C GLY A 116 13.85 -11.85 -1.24
N MET A 117 13.11 -11.51 -0.17
CA MET A 117 12.81 -12.42 0.94
C MET A 117 11.92 -13.59 0.51
N ILE A 118 10.93 -13.34 -0.36
CA ILE A 118 10.08 -14.40 -0.93
C ILE A 118 10.93 -15.48 -1.61
N HIS A 119 11.92 -15.07 -2.42
CA HIS A 119 12.84 -15.99 -3.09
C HIS A 119 13.86 -16.61 -2.13
N LEU A 120 14.48 -15.82 -1.25
CA LEU A 120 15.51 -16.28 -0.32
C LEU A 120 14.98 -17.30 0.70
N CYS A 121 13.78 -17.07 1.22
CA CYS A 121 13.14 -17.90 2.24
C CYS A 121 12.17 -18.93 1.65
N ASN A 122 12.04 -18.99 0.33
CA ASN A 122 11.12 -19.86 -0.39
C ASN A 122 9.66 -19.75 0.10
N LEU A 123 9.19 -18.52 0.32
CA LEU A 123 7.88 -18.26 0.93
C LEU A 123 6.71 -18.73 0.05
N GLN A 124 6.92 -18.87 -1.26
CA GLN A 124 5.90 -19.41 -2.18
C GLN A 124 5.49 -20.86 -1.88
N GLU A 125 6.30 -21.60 -1.12
CA GLU A 125 5.96 -22.95 -0.63
C GLU A 125 5.36 -22.94 0.79
N LYS A 126 5.32 -21.78 1.45
CA LYS A 126 4.98 -21.66 2.88
C LYS A 126 3.69 -20.89 3.13
N ILE A 127 3.41 -19.87 2.32
CA ILE A 127 2.21 -19.04 2.41
C ILE A 127 1.47 -19.03 1.08
N SER A 128 0.18 -18.71 1.13
CA SER A 128 -0.66 -18.75 -0.05
C SER A 128 -0.31 -17.62 -1.04
N LYS A 129 -0.65 -17.80 -2.31
CA LYS A 129 -0.53 -16.71 -3.31
C LYS A 129 -1.39 -15.50 -2.96
N PHE A 130 -2.52 -15.76 -2.30
CA PHE A 130 -3.38 -14.72 -1.78
C PHE A 130 -2.62 -13.84 -0.79
N ASP A 131 -1.97 -14.45 0.22
CA ASP A 131 -1.24 -13.72 1.26
C ASP A 131 0.02 -13.03 0.73
N LEU A 132 0.72 -13.66 -0.23
CA LEU A 132 1.81 -13.00 -0.99
C LEU A 132 1.31 -11.73 -1.71
N GLY A 133 0.10 -11.79 -2.25
CA GLY A 133 -0.57 -10.63 -2.82
C GLY A 133 -0.77 -9.52 -1.81
N LEU A 134 -1.27 -9.86 -0.61
CA LEU A 134 -1.46 -8.90 0.48
C LEU A 134 -0.14 -8.25 0.88
N LEU A 135 0.91 -9.06 1.09
CA LEU A 135 2.25 -8.61 1.46
C LEU A 135 2.83 -7.62 0.44
N ILE A 136 2.84 -8.00 -0.84
CA ILE A 136 3.40 -7.16 -1.90
C ILE A 136 2.56 -5.88 -2.09
N THR A 137 1.23 -5.96 -2.08
CA THR A 137 0.38 -4.77 -2.20
C THR A 137 0.53 -3.84 -1.00
N ALA A 138 0.62 -4.36 0.22
CA ALA A 138 0.88 -3.55 1.40
C ALA A 138 2.25 -2.85 1.34
N CYS A 139 3.32 -3.55 0.93
CA CYS A 139 4.64 -2.96 0.74
C CYS A 139 4.62 -1.77 -0.23
N VAL A 140 3.89 -1.90 -1.34
CA VAL A 140 3.74 -0.84 -2.36
C VAL A 140 2.94 0.36 -1.85
N CYS A 141 2.11 0.20 -0.81
CA CYS A 141 1.19 1.22 -0.34
C CYS A 141 1.51 1.80 1.05
N HIS A 142 2.46 1.22 1.79
CA HIS A 142 2.60 1.44 3.23
C HIS A 142 2.92 2.88 3.65
N ASP A 143 3.41 3.72 2.74
CA ASP A 143 3.88 5.09 3.00
C ASP A 143 3.23 6.14 2.08
N LEU A 144 2.10 5.79 1.48
CA LEU A 144 1.40 6.66 0.53
C LEU A 144 1.09 8.04 1.12
N ASP A 145 1.45 9.09 0.39
CA ASP A 145 1.24 10.50 0.78
C ASP A 145 1.91 10.93 2.10
N HIS A 146 2.99 10.24 2.52
CA HIS A 146 3.74 10.59 3.73
C HIS A 146 4.19 12.07 3.72
N PRO A 147 3.93 12.88 4.78
CA PRO A 147 4.16 14.33 4.76
C PRO A 147 5.60 14.75 5.09
N GLY A 148 6.47 13.81 5.45
CA GLY A 148 7.88 14.05 5.78
C GLY A 148 8.14 14.23 7.29
N TYR A 149 7.09 14.16 8.13
CA TYR A 149 7.17 14.26 9.58
C TYR A 149 6.40 13.11 10.22
N ASN A 150 6.98 12.48 11.24
CA ASN A 150 6.46 11.27 11.89
C ASN A 150 5.23 11.51 12.79
N ASN A 151 4.63 10.43 13.30
CA ASN A 151 3.46 10.47 14.19
C ASN A 151 3.65 11.40 15.41
N ALA A 152 4.83 11.37 16.04
CA ALA A 152 5.11 12.24 17.20
C ALA A 152 4.98 13.73 16.84
N TYR A 153 5.44 14.13 15.65
CA TYR A 153 5.21 15.49 15.17
C TYR A 153 3.72 15.77 14.91
N GLN A 154 3.01 14.86 14.24
CA GLN A 154 1.59 15.04 13.93
C GLN A 154 0.77 15.32 15.20
N ILE A 155 0.99 14.50 16.24
CA ILE A 155 0.30 14.57 17.53
C ILE A 155 0.68 15.86 18.26
N ASN A 156 1.97 16.12 18.45
CA ASN A 156 2.44 17.29 19.20
C ASN A 156 2.03 18.62 18.54
N ALA A 157 2.04 18.67 17.22
CA ALA A 157 1.63 19.84 16.45
C ALA A 157 0.10 19.92 16.24
N LYS A 158 -0.67 18.92 16.69
CA LYS A 158 -2.13 18.83 16.53
C LYS A 158 -2.57 19.03 15.08
N THR A 159 -1.88 18.36 14.16
CA THR A 159 -2.18 18.47 12.73
C THR A 159 -3.55 17.89 12.42
N GLU A 160 -4.06 18.17 11.21
CA GLU A 160 -5.33 17.59 10.76
C GLU A 160 -5.32 16.06 10.78
N LEU A 161 -4.18 15.42 10.48
CA LEU A 161 -4.05 13.96 10.52
C LEU A 161 -4.19 13.42 11.94
N ALA A 162 -3.52 14.04 12.92
CA ALA A 162 -3.62 13.65 14.32
C ALA A 162 -5.05 13.79 14.84
N ILE A 163 -5.72 14.92 14.55
CA ILE A 163 -7.12 15.15 14.91
C ILE A 163 -8.04 14.12 14.24
N ARG A 164 -7.85 13.86 12.94
CA ARG A 164 -8.68 12.93 12.17
C ARG A 164 -8.60 11.50 12.70
N TYR A 165 -7.42 11.06 13.10
CA TYR A 165 -7.16 9.69 13.56
C TYR A 165 -7.05 9.58 15.09
N ASN A 166 -7.45 10.61 15.83
CA ASN A 166 -7.49 10.63 17.30
C ASN A 166 -6.16 10.15 17.93
N ASP A 167 -5.05 10.62 17.38
CA ASP A 167 -3.67 10.27 17.78
C ASP A 167 -3.31 8.78 17.64
N GLN A 168 -4.16 7.94 17.04
CA GLN A 168 -3.90 6.51 16.81
C GLN A 168 -3.29 6.28 15.44
N SER A 169 -1.99 5.94 15.40
CA SER A 169 -1.20 5.73 14.17
C SER A 169 -1.60 6.66 13.01
N PRO A 170 -1.54 8.01 13.18
CA PRO A 170 -2.16 8.92 12.22
C PRO A 170 -1.64 8.78 10.78
N LEU A 171 -0.36 8.48 10.61
CA LEU A 171 0.26 8.32 9.30
C LEU A 171 -0.13 7.00 8.66
N GLU A 172 -0.01 5.88 9.38
CA GLU A 172 -0.29 4.56 8.84
C GLU A 172 -1.78 4.41 8.47
N ASN A 173 -2.68 5.00 9.26
CA ASN A 173 -4.10 5.13 8.89
C ASN A 173 -4.29 5.96 7.62
N HIS A 174 -3.53 7.05 7.45
CA HIS A 174 -3.56 7.88 6.24
C HIS A 174 -3.06 7.11 5.01
N HIS A 175 -1.97 6.37 5.13
CA HIS A 175 -1.41 5.54 4.06
C HIS A 175 -2.43 4.49 3.59
N ALA A 176 -3.07 3.79 4.53
CA ALA A 176 -4.14 2.84 4.24
C ALA A 176 -5.36 3.53 3.60
N ALA A 177 -5.78 4.70 4.09
CA ALA A 177 -6.90 5.45 3.51
C ALA A 177 -6.61 5.84 2.04
N VAL A 178 -5.41 6.34 1.74
CA VAL A 178 -4.99 6.70 0.38
C VAL A 178 -4.91 5.46 -0.51
N CYS A 179 -4.39 4.33 -0.03
CA CYS A 179 -4.38 3.05 -0.74
C CYS A 179 -5.78 2.69 -1.26
N PHE A 180 -6.78 2.66 -0.37
CA PHE A 180 -8.14 2.30 -0.76
C PHE A 180 -8.89 3.41 -1.52
N GLN A 181 -8.48 4.67 -1.36
CA GLN A 181 -8.95 5.75 -2.24
C GLN A 181 -8.49 5.53 -3.70
N ILE A 182 -7.24 5.10 -3.90
CA ILE A 182 -6.74 4.75 -5.24
C ILE A 182 -7.50 3.53 -5.78
N LEU A 183 -7.62 2.46 -4.99
CA LEU A 183 -8.32 1.23 -5.40
C LEU A 183 -9.82 1.41 -5.64
N SER A 184 -10.44 2.47 -5.08
CA SER A 184 -11.84 2.80 -5.34
C SER A 184 -12.09 3.36 -6.75
N GLN A 185 -11.04 3.81 -7.45
CA GLN A 185 -11.13 4.32 -8.82
C GLN A 185 -11.17 3.13 -9.78
N PRO A 186 -12.20 3.00 -10.64
CA PRO A 186 -12.35 1.85 -11.54
C PRO A 186 -11.13 1.56 -12.41
N GLU A 187 -10.44 2.61 -12.86
CA GLU A 187 -9.25 2.52 -13.70
C GLU A 187 -7.97 2.11 -12.97
N CYS A 188 -7.96 2.15 -11.63
CA CYS A 188 -6.86 1.74 -10.75
C CYS A 188 -7.23 0.52 -9.88
N ASN A 189 -8.45 -0.01 -9.98
CA ASN A 189 -8.89 -1.11 -9.14
C ASN A 189 -8.35 -2.46 -9.65
N ILE A 190 -7.15 -2.82 -9.20
CA ILE A 190 -6.52 -4.12 -9.51
C ILE A 190 -7.29 -5.32 -8.96
N PHE A 191 -8.24 -5.11 -8.02
CA PHE A 191 -9.09 -6.14 -7.43
C PHE A 191 -10.53 -6.09 -7.98
N SER A 192 -10.77 -5.42 -9.12
CA SER A 192 -12.12 -5.29 -9.70
C SER A 192 -12.78 -6.62 -10.09
N ASN A 193 -12.01 -7.68 -10.26
CA ASN A 193 -12.48 -8.99 -10.71
C ASN A 193 -12.50 -10.06 -9.61
N VAL A 194 -12.22 -9.71 -8.36
CA VAL A 194 -12.30 -10.67 -7.24
C VAL A 194 -13.73 -10.71 -6.68
N SER A 195 -14.05 -11.76 -5.91
CA SER A 195 -15.34 -11.83 -5.22
C SER A 195 -15.44 -10.77 -4.11
N GLU A 196 -16.65 -10.39 -3.71
CA GLU A 196 -16.84 -9.45 -2.58
C GLU A 196 -16.22 -9.97 -1.28
N ALA A 197 -16.34 -11.28 -1.03
CA ALA A 197 -15.74 -11.94 0.13
C ALA A 197 -14.20 -11.83 0.11
N ASP A 198 -13.58 -12.06 -1.05
CA ASP A 198 -12.13 -11.92 -1.18
C ASP A 198 -11.68 -10.47 -1.08
N PHE A 199 -12.46 -9.52 -1.63
CA PHE A 199 -12.16 -8.10 -1.48
C PHE A 199 -12.16 -7.67 -0.01
N LEU A 200 -13.10 -8.15 0.79
CA LEU A 200 -13.13 -7.89 2.24
C LEU A 200 -11.89 -8.45 2.93
N ARG A 201 -11.49 -9.68 2.60
CA ARG A 201 -10.25 -10.29 3.13
C ARG A 201 -9.00 -9.51 2.73
N ILE A 202 -8.91 -9.10 1.46
CA ILE A 202 -7.83 -8.26 0.93
C ILE A 202 -7.76 -6.95 1.71
N ARG A 203 -8.91 -6.30 1.91
CA ARG A 203 -8.99 -5.03 2.62
C ARG A 203 -8.48 -5.15 4.05
N VAL A 204 -8.96 -6.15 4.79
CA VAL A 204 -8.55 -6.38 6.18
C VAL A 204 -7.05 -6.66 6.26
N GLY A 205 -6.52 -7.54 5.42
CA GLY A 205 -5.11 -7.91 5.44
C GLY A 205 -4.17 -6.75 5.10
N ILE A 206 -4.44 -6.02 4.02
CA ILE A 206 -3.62 -4.86 3.62
C ILE A 206 -3.64 -3.77 4.70
N ILE A 207 -4.81 -3.48 5.30
CA ILE A 207 -4.90 -2.49 6.39
C ILE A 207 -4.06 -2.95 7.58
N ALA A 208 -4.17 -4.22 7.99
CA ALA A 208 -3.39 -4.76 9.09
C ALA A 208 -1.88 -4.60 8.82
N LEU A 209 -1.42 -5.00 7.62
CA LEU A 209 -0.04 -4.88 7.14
C LEU A 209 0.50 -3.45 7.20
N ILE A 210 -0.25 -2.48 6.71
CA ILE A 210 0.16 -1.08 6.75
C ILE A 210 0.19 -0.56 8.19
N LEU A 211 -0.83 -0.85 9.01
CA LEU A 211 -0.85 -0.36 10.40
C LEU A 211 0.19 -1.05 11.31
N ALA A 212 0.79 -2.15 10.88
CA ALA A 212 1.88 -2.80 11.60
C ALA A 212 3.24 -2.15 11.36
N THR A 213 3.36 -1.22 10.39
CA THR A 213 4.61 -0.47 10.16
C THR A 213 4.80 0.68 11.15
N ASP A 214 3.79 0.99 11.98
CA ASP A 214 3.95 1.94 13.08
C ASP A 214 4.96 1.40 14.12
N MET A 215 6.14 2.02 14.16
CA MET A 215 7.21 1.63 15.06
C MET A 215 6.85 1.76 16.55
N ALA A 216 5.81 2.51 16.91
CA ALA A 216 5.27 2.51 18.28
C ALA A 216 4.73 1.14 18.71
N ARG A 217 4.31 0.31 17.74
CA ARG A 217 3.76 -1.04 17.95
C ARG A 217 4.81 -2.15 17.84
N HIS A 218 6.05 -1.81 17.49
CA HIS A 218 7.11 -2.80 17.24
C HIS A 218 7.30 -3.81 18.38
N ALA A 219 7.35 -3.33 19.63
CA ALA A 219 7.55 -4.19 20.79
C ALA A 219 6.40 -5.19 20.99
N GLU A 220 5.15 -4.72 20.84
CA GLU A 220 3.94 -5.54 20.93
C GLU A 220 3.93 -6.64 19.86
N ILE A 221 4.22 -6.27 18.60
CA ILE A 221 4.26 -7.20 17.47
C ILE A 221 5.34 -8.25 17.68
N LEU A 222 6.55 -7.82 18.07
CA LEU A 222 7.69 -8.72 18.29
C LEU A 222 7.43 -9.71 19.44
N GLU A 223 6.81 -9.25 20.52
CA GLU A 223 6.45 -10.12 21.64
C GLU A 223 5.45 -11.19 21.21
N LYS A 224 4.38 -10.81 20.49
CA LYS A 224 3.42 -11.78 19.94
C LYS A 224 4.08 -12.79 19.02
N PHE A 225 4.96 -12.33 18.14
CA PHE A 225 5.70 -13.23 17.25
C PHE A 225 6.56 -14.23 18.04
N LYS A 226 7.33 -13.77 19.02
CA LYS A 226 8.18 -14.64 19.86
C LYS A 226 7.40 -15.74 20.58
N HIS A 227 6.19 -15.46 21.04
CA HIS A 227 5.34 -16.48 21.67
C HIS A 227 4.95 -17.61 20.70
N ASN A 228 4.85 -17.30 19.40
CA ASN A 228 4.48 -18.28 18.38
C ASN A 228 5.69 -19.00 17.78
N VAL A 229 6.90 -18.43 17.84
CA VAL A 229 8.11 -19.00 17.18
C VAL A 229 8.41 -20.42 17.63
N ASP A 230 8.35 -20.69 18.94
CA ASP A 230 8.73 -22.00 19.48
C ASP A 230 7.73 -23.11 19.12
N GLN A 231 6.50 -22.75 18.72
CA GLN A 231 5.42 -23.67 18.33
C GLN A 231 4.86 -23.32 16.94
N PHE A 232 5.69 -22.73 16.07
CA PHE A 232 5.22 -22.17 14.81
C PHE A 232 4.59 -23.24 13.92
N ASP A 233 3.44 -22.93 13.32
CA ASP A 233 2.69 -23.84 12.46
C ASP A 233 2.19 -23.09 11.24
N TRP A 234 2.64 -23.52 10.06
CA TRP A 234 2.23 -22.96 8.77
C TRP A 234 0.76 -23.25 8.42
N ASN A 235 0.07 -24.10 9.19
CA ASN A 235 -1.36 -24.36 9.02
C ASN A 235 -2.22 -23.55 10.01
N ASN A 236 -1.60 -22.76 10.89
CA ASN A 236 -2.32 -21.93 11.84
C ASN A 236 -2.35 -20.48 11.33
N ASP A 237 -3.54 -20.01 10.97
CA ASP A 237 -3.76 -18.64 10.48
C ASP A 237 -3.26 -17.57 11.45
N GLU A 238 -3.28 -17.78 12.76
CA GLU A 238 -2.74 -16.82 13.74
C GLU A 238 -1.22 -16.77 13.73
N HIS A 239 -0.56 -17.91 13.47
CA HIS A 239 0.89 -17.98 13.35
C HIS A 239 1.33 -17.33 12.04
N ILE A 240 0.68 -17.65 10.92
CA ILE A 240 0.91 -16.99 9.62
C ILE A 240 0.65 -15.48 9.75
N THR A 241 -0.47 -15.10 10.36
CA THR A 241 -0.76 -13.70 10.67
C THR A 241 0.38 -13.13 11.49
N SER A 242 0.91 -13.75 12.55
CA SER A 242 2.05 -13.17 13.28
C SER A 242 3.35 -12.99 12.48
N VAL A 243 3.53 -13.72 11.37
CA VAL A 243 4.62 -13.49 10.38
C VAL A 243 4.29 -12.29 9.48
N GLU A 244 3.01 -12.08 9.21
CA GLU A 244 2.49 -11.05 8.31
C GLU A 244 2.17 -9.74 9.07
N THR A 245 1.31 -9.77 10.10
CA THR A 245 1.04 -8.75 11.13
C THR A 245 0.39 -9.24 12.43
N SER A 246 0.46 -8.45 13.51
CA SER A 246 -0.43 -8.65 14.68
C SER A 246 -1.88 -8.24 14.37
N LYS A 247 -2.86 -9.12 14.65
CA LYS A 247 -4.30 -8.85 14.52
C LYS A 247 -4.69 -7.48 15.13
N TYR A 248 -5.30 -6.61 14.33
CA TYR A 248 -6.13 -5.50 14.84
C TYR A 248 -7.49 -6.08 15.25
N PRO A 249 -7.99 -5.81 16.47
CA PRO A 249 -9.40 -6.02 16.75
C PRO A 249 -10.18 -4.94 16.00
N LEU A 250 -10.78 -5.31 14.87
CA LEU A 250 -11.91 -4.56 14.31
C LEU A 250 -13.16 -5.04 15.05
N ASP A 251 -13.31 -4.65 16.31
CA ASP A 251 -14.57 -4.82 17.03
C ASP A 251 -15.54 -3.71 16.60
N SER A 252 -16.64 -4.17 15.98
CA SER A 252 -17.93 -3.52 15.62
C SER A 252 -17.94 -2.36 14.64
#